data_AF-A0A8X6SPP1-F1
#
_entry.id   AF-A0A8X6SPP1-F1
#
_cell.length_a   1.000
_cell.length_b   1.000
_cell.length_c   1.000
_cell.angle_alpha   90.00
_cell.angle_beta   90.00
_cell.angle_gamma   90.00
#
_symmetry.space_group_name_H-M   'P 1'
#
loop_
_entity.id
_entity.type
_entity.pdbx_description
1 polymer ?
#
loop_
_entity_poly.entity_id
_entity_poly.type
_entity_poly.pdbx_seq_one_letter_code
_entity_poly.pdbx_strand_id
1 'polypeptide(L)'
;MNIADLLSRGCSPRQMLNSRWWEGPSWLKQNSEYWPDGEISCEPQEVNVERKKTKNANVDLANDAPPLLICNVSDYDKMIRVFAWILRFVNNCRKDYNKCKEHELSVAEIENSEKQLIRLTQTYYLPDVESLKFVTFIDNDNILRVKSKITERNDESSFFVSYIVT
;
A
#
# COMPACT_ATOMS: atom_id res chain seq x y z
N MET A 1 -25.18 14.44 -18.28
CA MET A 1 -23.91 14.99 -17.79
C MET A 1 -24.00 15.02 -16.28
N ASN A 2 -23.12 14.32 -15.58
CA ASN A 2 -23.14 14.32 -14.13
C ASN A 2 -22.74 15.73 -13.63
N ILE A 3 -23.48 16.25 -12.68
CA ILE A 3 -23.31 17.59 -12.12
C ILE A 3 -21.91 17.74 -11.49
N ALA A 4 -21.37 16.65 -10.93
CA ALA A 4 -20.02 16.59 -10.40
C ALA A 4 -18.93 16.80 -11.46
N ASP A 5 -19.19 16.42 -12.72
CA ASP A 5 -18.23 16.56 -13.83
C ASP A 5 -18.01 18.01 -14.23
N LEU A 6 -19.03 18.85 -14.05
CA LEU A 6 -18.96 20.27 -14.43
C LEU A 6 -17.94 21.01 -13.55
N LEU A 7 -17.91 20.68 -12.26
CA LEU A 7 -16.96 21.26 -11.29
C LEU A 7 -15.57 20.64 -11.43
N SER A 8 -15.48 19.32 -11.61
CA SER A 8 -14.19 18.62 -11.68
C SER A 8 -13.37 18.96 -12.94
N ARG A 9 -14.01 19.41 -14.03
CA ARG A 9 -13.37 19.79 -15.29
C ARG A 9 -13.06 21.28 -15.43
N GLY A 10 -13.34 22.09 -14.41
CA GLY A 10 -13.12 23.53 -14.43
C GLY A 10 -14.18 24.28 -15.22
N CYS A 11 -15.31 24.57 -14.58
CA CYS A 11 -16.33 25.45 -15.16
C CYS A 11 -16.07 26.93 -14.84
N SER A 12 -16.40 27.82 -15.78
CA SER A 12 -16.42 29.26 -15.50
C SER A 12 -17.57 29.64 -14.56
N PRO A 13 -17.49 30.75 -13.81
CA PRO A 13 -18.57 31.22 -12.94
C PRO A 13 -19.91 31.37 -13.67
N ARG A 14 -19.88 31.80 -14.94
CA ARG A 14 -21.10 31.95 -15.76
C ARG A 14 -21.73 30.61 -16.13
N GLN A 15 -20.93 29.59 -16.42
CA GLN A 15 -21.43 28.23 -16.66
C GLN A 15 -22.00 27.62 -15.37
N MET A 16 -21.37 27.89 -14.23
CA MET A 16 -21.87 27.45 -12.92
C MET A 16 -23.21 28.11 -12.57
N LEU A 17 -23.38 29.40 -12.87
CA LEU A 17 -24.66 30.09 -12.67
C LEU A 17 -25.76 29.55 -13.58
N ASN A 18 -25.43 29.24 -14.83
CA ASN A 18 -26.39 28.71 -15.80
C ASN A 18 -26.77 27.25 -15.51
N SER A 19 -25.89 26.46 -14.90
CA SER A 19 -26.16 25.05 -14.63
C SER A 19 -27.16 24.84 -13.49
N ARG A 20 -27.35 25.83 -12.60
CA ARG A 20 -28.21 25.74 -11.41
C ARG A 20 -27.97 24.44 -10.63
N TRP A 21 -26.72 24.03 -10.55
CA TRP A 21 -26.34 22.71 -10.03
C TRP A 21 -26.85 22.43 -8.61
N TRP A 22 -27.01 23.49 -7.80
CA TRP A 22 -27.56 23.44 -6.45
C TRP A 22 -29.07 23.15 -6.39
N GLU A 23 -29.80 23.28 -7.50
CA GLU A 23 -31.23 22.99 -7.55
C GLU A 23 -31.53 21.49 -7.72
N GLY A 24 -30.52 20.70 -8.07
CA GLY A 24 -30.67 19.30 -8.40
C GLY A 24 -31.48 19.04 -9.68
N PRO A 25 -31.55 17.79 -10.14
CA PRO A 25 -32.36 17.42 -11.29
C PRO A 25 -33.86 17.57 -10.97
N SER A 26 -34.65 17.90 -11.99
CA SER A 26 -36.08 18.20 -11.83
C SER A 26 -36.90 17.03 -11.27
N TRP A 27 -36.51 15.78 -11.57
CA TRP A 27 -37.18 14.58 -11.06
C TRP A 27 -37.01 14.40 -9.55
N LEU A 28 -35.93 14.91 -8.95
CA LEU A 28 -35.70 14.81 -7.49
C LEU A 28 -36.76 15.58 -6.69
N LYS A 29 -37.38 16.58 -7.32
CA LYS A 29 -38.47 17.39 -6.75
C LYS A 29 -39.84 16.74 -6.96
N GLN A 30 -39.93 15.65 -7.72
CA GLN A 30 -41.18 14.94 -8.03
C GLN A 30 -41.36 13.75 -7.08
N ASN A 31 -42.56 13.15 -7.10
CA ASN A 31 -42.84 11.93 -6.35
C ASN A 31 -41.85 10.81 -6.76
N SER A 32 -41.52 9.90 -5.85
CA SER A 32 -40.62 8.76 -6.07
C SER A 32 -41.01 7.90 -7.27
N GLU A 33 -42.29 7.90 -7.66
CA GLU A 33 -42.78 7.22 -8.87
C GLU A 33 -42.22 7.79 -10.18
N TYR A 34 -41.73 9.04 -10.18
CA TYR A 34 -41.10 9.70 -11.33
C TYR A 34 -39.57 9.65 -11.28
N TRP A 35 -39.01 8.98 -10.28
CA TRP A 35 -37.57 8.81 -10.21
C TRP A 35 -37.15 7.77 -11.25
N PRO A 36 -36.00 7.96 -11.90
CA PRO A 36 -35.51 6.97 -12.84
C PRO A 36 -35.30 5.63 -12.11
N ASP A 37 -35.95 4.57 -12.58
CA ASP A 37 -35.70 3.21 -12.11
C ASP A 37 -34.25 2.86 -12.37
N GLY A 38 -33.49 2.68 -11.29
CA GLY A 38 -32.04 2.51 -11.32
C GLY A 38 -31.63 1.13 -11.79
N GLU A 39 -31.77 0.82 -13.08
CA GLU A 39 -30.80 -0.06 -13.71
C GLU A 39 -29.50 0.73 -13.85
N ILE A 40 -28.68 0.67 -12.80
CA ILE A 40 -27.31 1.15 -12.83
C ILE A 40 -26.54 0.17 -13.74
N SER A 41 -26.66 0.37 -15.05
CA SER A 41 -25.75 -0.27 -16.00
C SER A 41 -24.41 0.45 -15.88
N CYS A 42 -23.58 -0.03 -14.97
CA CYS A 42 -22.16 0.31 -14.96
C CYS A 42 -21.54 -0.31 -16.21
N GLU A 43 -21.64 0.36 -17.36
CA GLU A 43 -20.91 -0.07 -18.55
C GLU A 43 -19.40 -0.01 -18.25
N PRO A 44 -18.68 -1.15 -18.25
CA PRO A 44 -17.26 -1.18 -17.89
C PRO A 44 -16.39 -0.29 -18.80
N GLN A 45 -16.92 0.10 -19.96
CA GLN A 45 -16.22 0.91 -20.93
C GLN A 45 -16.01 2.36 -20.45
N GLU A 46 -16.99 3.00 -19.80
CA GLU A 46 -16.84 4.38 -19.30
C GLU A 46 -15.79 4.47 -18.18
N VAL A 47 -15.77 3.47 -17.27
CA VAL A 47 -14.77 3.37 -16.19
C VAL A 47 -13.35 3.18 -16.74
N ASN A 48 -13.20 2.47 -17.87
CA ASN A 48 -11.90 2.27 -18.50
C ASN A 48 -11.40 3.51 -19.27
N VAL A 49 -12.27 4.43 -19.69
CA VAL A 49 -11.85 5.70 -20.30
C VAL A 49 -11.22 6.64 -19.26
N GLU A 50 -11.67 6.58 -18.00
CA GLU A 50 -11.08 7.34 -16.89
C GLU A 50 -9.80 6.72 -16.31
N ARG A 51 -9.48 5.46 -16.64
CA ARG A 51 -8.15 4.89 -16.42
C ARG A 51 -7.14 5.62 -17.28
N LYS A 52 -6.67 6.78 -16.80
CA LYS A 52 -5.46 7.44 -17.29
C LYS A 52 -4.38 6.35 -17.31
N LYS A 53 -3.83 6.07 -18.51
CA LYS A 53 -2.59 5.30 -18.67
C LYS A 53 -1.64 5.74 -17.57
N THR A 54 -1.23 4.80 -16.73
CA THR A 54 -0.37 5.01 -15.57
C THR A 54 0.75 5.97 -15.94
N LYS A 55 0.59 7.25 -15.59
CA LYS A 55 1.71 8.17 -15.62
C LYS A 55 2.53 7.75 -14.42
N ASN A 56 3.61 7.04 -14.68
CA ASN A 56 4.62 6.76 -13.68
C ASN A 56 5.09 8.12 -13.16
N ALA A 57 4.57 8.54 -12.01
CA ALA A 57 5.19 9.61 -11.27
C ALA A 57 6.50 9.03 -10.78
N ASN A 58 7.59 9.33 -11.48
CA ASN A 58 8.92 9.15 -10.92
C ASN A 58 9.01 10.16 -9.77
N VAL A 59 8.67 9.70 -8.57
CA VAL A 59 9.08 10.39 -7.35
C VAL A 59 10.58 10.20 -7.28
N ASP A 60 11.30 11.31 -7.35
CA ASP A 60 12.74 11.32 -7.18
C ASP A 60 13.02 10.93 -5.71
N LEU A 61 13.37 9.66 -5.48
CA LEU A 61 13.79 9.14 -4.17
C LEU A 61 15.24 9.56 -3.83
N ALA A 62 15.76 10.60 -4.48
CA ALA A 62 17.09 11.16 -4.24
C ALA A 62 17.27 11.82 -2.86
N ASN A 63 16.29 11.73 -1.96
CA ASN A 63 16.48 12.13 -0.57
C ASN A 63 16.79 10.90 0.25
N ASP A 64 17.96 10.93 0.90
CA ASP A 64 18.48 10.05 1.97
C ASP A 64 17.54 9.88 3.17
N ALA A 65 16.22 10.08 3.06
CA ALA A 65 15.29 9.83 4.14
C ALA A 65 15.15 8.31 4.34
N PRO A 66 15.22 7.82 5.59
CA PRO A 66 14.85 6.44 5.87
C PRO A 66 13.42 6.22 5.38
N PRO A 67 13.05 5.00 4.94
CA PRO A 67 11.68 4.72 4.51
C PRO A 67 10.71 5.22 5.58
N LEU A 68 9.92 6.26 5.26
CA LEU A 68 9.10 7.00 6.25
C LEU A 68 8.19 6.11 7.10
N LEU A 69 7.87 4.93 6.57
CA LEU A 69 7.09 3.89 7.23
C LEU A 69 7.80 3.26 8.43
N ILE A 70 9.13 3.16 8.39
CA ILE A 70 9.95 2.59 9.47
C ILE A 70 9.96 3.55 10.67
N CYS A 71 10.01 4.86 10.43
CA CYS A 71 10.22 5.83 11.50
C CYS A 71 8.94 6.27 12.24
N ASN A 72 7.76 6.04 11.65
CA ASN A 72 6.49 6.59 12.14
C ASN A 72 5.57 5.56 12.82
N VAL A 73 6.01 4.31 12.98
CA VAL A 73 5.22 3.26 13.61
C VAL A 73 5.96 2.77 14.86
N SER A 74 5.34 2.94 16.02
CA SER A 74 5.90 2.53 17.33
C SER A 74 5.65 1.06 17.68
N ASP A 75 4.93 0.33 16.83
CA ASP A 75 4.53 -1.06 17.01
C ASP A 75 5.14 -1.92 15.90
N TYR A 76 5.92 -2.92 16.30
CA TYR A 76 6.66 -3.79 15.40
C TYR A 76 5.75 -4.62 14.48
N ASP A 77 4.72 -5.27 15.05
CA ASP A 77 3.80 -6.11 14.30
C ASP A 77 2.96 -5.29 13.33
N LYS A 78 2.53 -4.10 13.79
CA LYS A 78 1.82 -3.15 12.94
C LYS A 78 2.71 -2.69 11.78
N MET A 79 3.98 -2.39 12.03
CA MET A 79 4.92 -1.96 11.01
C MET A 79 5.12 -3.04 9.94
N ILE A 80 5.33 -4.30 10.36
CA ILE A 80 5.45 -5.44 9.44
C ILE A 80 4.18 -5.58 8.60
N ARG A 81 2.99 -5.56 9.22
CA ARG A 81 1.71 -5.69 8.51
C ARG A 81 1.48 -4.57 7.51
N VAL A 82 1.77 -3.33 7.88
CA VAL A 82 1.67 -2.17 6.97
C VAL A 82 2.62 -2.37 5.78
N PHE A 83 3.86 -2.78 6.04
CA PHE A 83 4.83 -3.04 4.98
C PHE A 83 4.41 -4.20 4.06
N ALA A 84 3.84 -5.27 4.61
CA ALA A 84 3.27 -6.38 3.85
C ALA A 84 2.15 -5.93 2.91
N TRP A 85 1.24 -5.07 3.39
CA TRP A 85 0.17 -4.49 2.56
C TRP A 85 0.73 -3.64 1.43
N ILE A 86 1.79 -2.86 1.68
CA ILE A 86 2.45 -2.06 0.65
C ILE A 86 3.10 -2.95 -0.42
N LEU A 87 3.82 -3.99 -0.01
CA LEU A 87 4.41 -4.96 -0.94
C LEU A 87 3.32 -5.65 -1.78
N ARG A 88 2.21 -6.05 -1.15
CA ARG A 88 1.07 -6.64 -1.85
C ARG A 88 0.46 -5.66 -2.84
N PHE A 89 0.25 -4.41 -2.45
CA PHE A 89 -0.28 -3.37 -3.33
C PHE A 89 0.63 -3.20 -4.56
N VAL A 90 1.94 -3.03 -4.36
CA VAL A 90 2.92 -2.92 -5.46
C VAL A 90 2.86 -4.15 -6.38
N ASN A 91 2.76 -5.35 -5.82
CA ASN A 91 2.65 -6.59 -6.58
C ASN A 91 1.33 -6.70 -7.36
N ASN A 92 0.21 -6.30 -6.75
CA ASN A 92 -1.11 -6.29 -7.38
C ASN A 92 -1.15 -5.28 -8.53
N CYS A 93 -0.54 -4.10 -8.39
CA CYS A 93 -0.42 -3.11 -9.46
C CYS A 93 0.36 -3.61 -10.69
N ARG A 94 1.18 -4.65 -10.55
CA ARG A 94 1.95 -5.27 -11.65
C ARG A 94 1.23 -6.45 -12.31
N LYS A 95 0.06 -6.84 -11.80
CA LYS A 95 -0.70 -8.01 -12.25
C LYS A 95 -2.02 -7.60 -12.89
N ASP A 96 -2.59 -8.51 -13.67
CA ASP A 96 -3.98 -8.38 -14.12
C ASP A 96 -4.92 -8.39 -12.91
N TYR A 97 -5.98 -7.60 -12.96
CA TYR A 97 -6.96 -7.46 -11.87
C TYR A 97 -7.47 -8.80 -11.34
N ASN A 98 -7.73 -9.77 -12.24
CA ASN A 98 -8.23 -11.10 -11.88
C ASN A 98 -7.22 -11.98 -11.11
N LYS A 99 -5.96 -11.54 -10.99
CA LYS A 99 -4.89 -12.24 -10.25
C LYS A 99 -4.50 -11.49 -8.97
N CYS A 100 -5.19 -10.40 -8.64
CA CYS A 100 -4.96 -9.65 -7.42
C CYS A 100 -5.43 -10.45 -6.20
N LYS A 101 -4.64 -10.38 -5.14
CA LYS A 101 -5.07 -10.90 -3.83
C LYS A 101 -5.88 -9.82 -3.11
N GLU A 102 -7.15 -10.09 -2.84
CA GLU A 102 -8.08 -9.18 -2.14
C GLU A 102 -8.34 -9.60 -0.67
N HIS A 103 -7.87 -10.76 -0.24
CA HIS A 103 -8.15 -11.32 1.09
C HIS A 103 -7.11 -10.87 2.12
N GLU A 104 -7.19 -11.36 3.36
CA GLU A 104 -6.21 -11.09 4.43
C GLU A 104 -4.77 -11.44 4.07
N LEU A 105 -3.81 -10.84 4.79
CA LEU A 105 -2.38 -11.14 4.62
C LEU A 105 -2.10 -12.62 4.94
N SER A 106 -1.40 -13.30 4.03
CA SER A 106 -0.89 -14.65 4.32
C SER A 106 0.33 -14.58 5.24
N VAL A 107 0.56 -15.65 6.01
CA VAL A 107 1.77 -15.79 6.87
C VAL A 107 3.04 -15.56 6.06
N ALA A 108 3.13 -16.14 4.86
CA ALA A 108 4.28 -15.96 3.97
C ALA A 108 4.51 -14.50 3.54
N GLU A 109 3.45 -13.70 3.38
CA GLU A 109 3.59 -12.27 3.08
C GLU A 109 4.10 -11.48 4.29
N ILE A 110 3.65 -11.84 5.49
CA ILE A 110 4.11 -11.24 6.74
C ILE A 110 5.59 -11.57 6.95
N GLU A 111 5.99 -12.84 6.88
CA GLU A 111 7.39 -13.28 7.01
C GLU A 111 8.30 -12.63 5.96
N ASN A 112 7.87 -12.60 4.70
CA ASN A 112 8.64 -11.93 3.65
C ASN A 112 8.76 -10.43 3.91
N SER A 113 7.71 -9.77 4.40
CA SER A 113 7.74 -8.35 4.70
C SER A 113 8.72 -8.03 5.83
N GLU A 114 8.75 -8.85 6.89
CA GLU A 114 9.70 -8.73 7.99
C GLU A 114 11.14 -8.84 7.50
N LYS A 115 11.46 -9.89 6.73
CA LYS A 115 12.80 -10.10 6.17
C LYS A 115 13.26 -8.93 5.30
N GLN A 116 12.38 -8.43 4.42
CA GLN A 116 12.71 -7.29 3.57
C GLN A 116 12.91 -6.01 4.38
N LEU A 117 12.11 -5.79 5.42
CA LEU A 117 12.24 -4.63 6.29
C LEU A 117 13.58 -4.65 7.04
N ILE A 118 13.95 -5.79 7.62
CA ILE A 118 15.25 -5.98 8.30
C ILE A 118 16.40 -5.65 7.34
N ARG A 119 16.35 -6.18 6.10
CA ARG A 119 17.38 -5.92 5.10
C ARG A 119 17.48 -4.43 4.77
N LEU A 120 16.36 -3.75 4.56
CA LEU A 120 16.33 -2.31 4.29
C LEU A 120 16.93 -1.52 5.44
N THR A 121 16.56 -1.84 6.68
CA THR A 121 17.11 -1.21 7.88
C THR A 121 18.62 -1.44 7.98
N GLN A 122 19.10 -2.65 7.72
CA GLN A 122 20.53 -2.96 7.74
C GLN A 122 21.29 -2.21 6.64
N THR A 123 20.78 -2.18 5.40
CA THR A 123 21.42 -1.44 4.30
C THR A 123 21.52 0.05 4.62
N TYR A 124 20.49 0.63 5.24
CA TYR A 124 20.45 2.05 5.52
C TYR A 124 21.27 2.46 6.75
N TYR A 125 21.15 1.73 7.86
CA TYR A 125 21.78 2.11 9.14
C TYR A 125 23.11 1.40 9.43
N LEU A 126 23.44 0.34 8.70
CA LEU A 126 24.70 -0.41 8.86
C LEU A 126 25.49 -0.45 7.54
N PRO A 127 25.88 0.71 6.97
CA PRO A 127 26.67 0.75 5.75
C PRO A 127 28.10 0.20 5.94
N ASP A 128 28.65 0.30 7.16
CA ASP A 128 29.98 -0.20 7.53
C ASP A 128 29.90 -1.31 8.58
N VAL A 129 29.81 -2.54 8.09
CA VAL A 129 29.75 -3.75 8.92
C VAL A 129 31.06 -4.01 9.66
N GLU A 130 32.21 -3.56 9.14
CA GLU A 130 33.53 -3.79 9.74
C GLU A 130 33.73 -2.98 11.03
N SER A 131 33.00 -1.88 11.19
CA SER A 131 32.97 -1.09 12.43
C SER A 131 32.31 -1.80 13.62
N LEU A 132 31.57 -2.89 13.37
CA LEU A 132 30.88 -3.63 14.43
C LEU A 132 31.86 -4.42 15.29
N LYS A 133 31.79 -4.22 16.60
CA LYS A 133 32.59 -4.96 17.60
C LYS A 133 32.14 -6.41 17.79
N PHE A 134 31.19 -6.87 16.99
CA PHE A 134 30.57 -8.18 17.12
C PHE A 134 31.06 -9.11 16.02
N VAL A 135 31.16 -10.40 16.32
CA VAL A 135 31.36 -11.40 15.28
C VAL A 135 30.05 -11.55 14.52
N THR A 136 30.01 -11.17 13.25
CA THR A 136 28.80 -11.22 12.41
C THR A 136 28.91 -12.23 11.29
N PHE A 137 27.76 -12.64 10.75
CA PHE A 137 27.64 -13.47 9.55
C PHE A 137 26.35 -13.12 8.80
N ILE A 138 26.27 -13.46 7.52
CA ILE A 138 25.06 -13.29 6.72
C ILE A 138 24.37 -14.66 6.63
N ASP A 139 23.06 -14.68 6.88
CA ASP A 139 22.25 -15.90 6.79
C ASP A 139 21.73 -16.19 5.37
N ASN A 140 20.95 -17.26 5.22
CA ASN A 140 20.35 -17.66 3.93
C ASN A 140 19.33 -16.63 3.39
N ASP A 141 18.79 -15.77 4.25
CA ASP A 141 17.85 -14.71 3.88
C ASP A 141 18.57 -13.39 3.51
N ASN A 142 19.91 -13.39 3.47
CA ASN A 142 20.77 -12.21 3.29
C ASN A 142 20.61 -11.17 4.40
N ILE A 143 20.36 -11.62 5.64
CA ILE A 143 20.28 -10.79 6.83
C ILE A 143 21.59 -10.90 7.60
N LEU A 144 22.18 -9.76 7.95
CA LEU A 144 23.33 -9.70 8.86
C LEU A 144 22.89 -10.12 10.26
N ARG A 145 23.54 -11.14 10.83
CA ARG A 145 23.29 -11.64 12.18
C ARG A 145 24.56 -11.62 13.01
N VAL A 146 24.41 -11.48 14.31
CA VAL A 146 25.50 -11.58 15.28
C VAL A 146 25.65 -13.03 15.72
N LYS A 147 26.88 -13.57 15.65
CA LYS A 147 27.23 -14.82 16.30
C LYS A 147 27.21 -14.61 17.81
N SER A 148 26.34 -15.34 18.48
CA SER A 148 26.26 -15.43 19.93
C SER A 148 26.24 -16.89 20.35
N LYS A 149 26.46 -17.17 21.64
CA LYS A 149 26.27 -18.51 22.21
C LYS A 149 24.86 -19.07 21.98
N ILE A 150 23.88 -18.22 21.66
CA ILE A 150 22.49 -18.62 21.39
C ILE A 150 22.34 -19.07 19.93
N THR A 151 23.00 -18.40 18.97
CA THR A 151 22.98 -18.83 17.55
C THR A 151 23.75 -20.12 17.30
N GLU A 152 24.63 -20.53 18.23
CA GLU A 152 25.38 -21.79 18.16
C GLU A 152 24.71 -22.96 18.88
N ARG A 153 23.54 -22.75 19.49
CA ARG A 153 22.75 -23.84 20.07
C ARG A 153 22.03 -24.58 18.94
N ASN A 154 22.09 -25.92 18.98
CA ASN A 154 21.22 -26.79 18.17
C ASN A 154 19.79 -26.74 18.73
N ASP A 155 19.12 -25.60 18.60
CA ASP A 155 17.72 -25.43 18.99
C ASP A 155 16.81 -25.51 17.75
N GLU A 156 15.58 -26.00 17.94
CA GLU A 156 14.52 -26.04 16.92
C GLU A 156 14.17 -24.61 16.45
N SER A 157 13.72 -24.46 15.20
CA SER A 157 13.37 -23.15 14.60
C SER A 157 12.39 -22.33 15.44
N SER A 158 11.55 -23.00 16.23
CA SER A 158 10.60 -22.40 17.18
C SER A 158 11.24 -21.59 18.31
N PHE A 159 12.52 -21.80 18.64
CA PHE A 159 13.23 -21.00 19.65
C PHE A 159 13.66 -19.62 19.13
N PHE A 160 13.68 -19.43 17.82
CA PHE A 160 14.08 -18.17 17.19
C PHE A 160 12.89 -17.29 16.80
N VAL A 161 11.66 -17.79 16.99
CA VAL A 161 10.42 -17.03 16.74
C VAL A 161 9.97 -16.41 18.06
N SER A 162 9.70 -15.10 18.05
CA SER A 162 9.07 -14.44 19.18
C SER A 162 7.67 -15.03 19.35
N TYR A 163 7.42 -15.76 20.44
CA TYR A 163 6.10 -16.26 20.77
C TYR A 163 5.15 -15.07 20.95
N ILE A 164 4.28 -14.85 19.98
CA ILE A 164 3.13 -13.96 20.13
C ILE A 164 2.12 -14.70 21.00
N VAL A 165 2.17 -14.43 22.30
CA VAL A 165 1.08 -14.81 23.21
C VAL A 165 -0.05 -13.81 22.95
N THR A 166 -1.20 -14.36 22.56
CA THR A 166 -2.42 -13.63 22.17
C THR A 166 -3.14 -13.02 23.37
#